data_AF-A0A0P9U543-F1
#
_entry.id   AF-A0A0P9U543-F1
#
_cell.length_a   1.000
_cell.length_b   1.000
_cell.length_c   1.000
_cell.angle_alpha   90.00
_cell.angle_beta   90.00
_cell.angle_gamma   90.00
#
_symmetry.space_group_name_H-M   'P 1'
#
loop_
_entity.id
_entity.type
_entity.pdbx_description
1 polymer ?
#
loop_
_entity_poly.entity_id
_entity_poly.type
_entity_poly.pdbx_seq_one_letter_code
_entity_poly.pdbx_strand_id
1 'polypeptide(L)'
;MQSLFKALITLLMTTALLAGCNQVGLAYRNLDVIIPWTLSDYLDMNSEQKSWLDVRLKQHLSWHCSTQLPEYLTWLDKLEDMVKTDQVTYEGLEARTREAKEAIAKISKEITPSAVELLSRFDDKQVQEMQESFAKDQRKRENKYLEQPLERQVAERADRMQKRLTPWIGKLNQAQKDRIQAWSASLGEQNKAWIENRTRWQNLFLATVQQRQASDFPQRIAALLQDRETFWTPEYRKAYDQTEKAAISLIVDVTAMSTPEQRAKLLSRIADMRKDFTDLDCLKSQQ
;
A
#
# COMPACT_ATOMS: atom_id res chain seq x y z
N MET A 1 25.42 17.95 -37.38
CA MET A 1 24.26 18.24 -36.50
C MET A 1 23.06 17.33 -36.74
N GLN A 2 22.54 17.19 -37.97
CA GLN A 2 21.35 16.36 -38.24
C GLN A 2 21.50 14.86 -37.90
N SER A 3 22.70 14.28 -38.07
CA SER A 3 22.97 12.87 -37.73
C SER A 3 23.00 12.61 -36.21
N LEU A 4 23.61 13.52 -35.43
CA LEU A 4 23.65 13.47 -33.97
C LEU A 4 22.26 13.65 -33.34
N PHE A 5 21.43 14.53 -33.93
CA PHE A 5 20.06 14.75 -33.47
C PHE A 5 19.16 13.53 -33.72
N LYS A 6 19.32 12.85 -34.87
CA LYS A 6 18.63 11.59 -35.17
C LYS A 6 19.09 10.46 -34.24
N ALA A 7 20.39 10.35 -33.96
CA ALA A 7 20.92 9.35 -33.01
C ALA A 7 20.40 9.60 -31.58
N LEU A 8 20.32 10.86 -31.15
CA LEU A 8 19.80 11.24 -29.84
C LEU A 8 18.29 10.93 -29.71
N ILE A 9 17.49 11.19 -30.75
CA ILE A 9 16.06 10.87 -30.78
C ILE A 9 15.84 9.35 -30.79
N THR A 10 16.62 8.60 -31.57
CA THR A 10 16.55 7.14 -31.59
C THR A 10 16.96 6.54 -30.24
N LEU A 11 17.96 7.10 -29.56
CA LEU A 11 18.39 6.71 -28.21
C LEU A 11 17.33 7.07 -27.15
N LEU A 12 16.69 8.24 -27.25
CA LEU A 12 15.59 8.65 -26.38
C LEU A 12 14.34 7.79 -26.58
N MET A 13 14.00 7.43 -27.82
CA MET A 13 12.88 6.51 -28.09
C MET A 13 13.20 5.08 -27.66
N THR A 14 14.43 4.59 -27.84
CA THR A 14 14.82 3.26 -27.34
C THR A 14 14.90 3.20 -25.81
N THR A 15 15.36 4.25 -25.14
CA THR A 15 15.32 4.32 -23.67
C THR A 15 13.90 4.48 -23.12
N ALA A 16 13.00 5.20 -23.82
CA ALA A 16 11.58 5.27 -23.48
C ALA A 16 10.84 3.94 -23.70
N LEU A 17 11.22 3.17 -24.73
CA LEU A 17 10.70 1.81 -24.98
C LEU A 17 11.24 0.78 -23.98
N LEU A 18 12.47 0.96 -23.46
CA LEU A 18 13.06 0.14 -22.40
C LEU A 18 12.56 0.51 -20.99
N ALA A 19 11.99 1.71 -20.81
CA ALA A 19 11.36 2.15 -19.56
C ALA A 19 9.90 1.66 -19.40
N GLY A 20 9.37 0.95 -20.39
CA GLY A 20 8.03 0.36 -20.34
C GLY A 20 8.02 -0.98 -19.61
N CYS A 21 7.50 -0.99 -18.37
CA CYS A 21 7.12 -2.16 -17.56
C CYS A 21 8.23 -2.86 -16.75
N ASN A 22 8.77 -2.17 -15.74
CA ASN A 22 9.15 -2.80 -14.46
C ASN A 22 9.06 -1.78 -13.31
N GLN A 23 7.90 -1.12 -13.15
CA GLN A 23 7.74 -0.10 -12.11
C GLN A 23 7.83 -0.71 -10.71
N VAL A 24 7.38 -1.95 -10.53
CA VAL A 24 7.38 -2.61 -9.22
C VAL A 24 8.77 -3.05 -8.83
N GLY A 25 9.50 -3.72 -9.72
CA GLY A 25 10.89 -4.08 -9.45
C GLY A 25 11.82 -2.86 -9.38
N LEU A 26 11.54 -1.78 -10.12
CA LEU A 26 12.25 -0.50 -9.94
C LEU A 26 11.97 0.10 -8.56
N ALA A 27 10.70 0.18 -8.14
CA ALA A 27 10.35 0.68 -6.81
C ALA A 27 10.98 -0.17 -5.71
N TYR A 28 10.92 -1.51 -5.84
CA TYR A 28 11.49 -2.45 -4.88
C TYR A 28 13.00 -2.27 -4.72
N ARG A 29 13.73 -2.16 -5.84
CA ARG A 29 15.19 -1.92 -5.87
C ARG A 29 15.62 -0.60 -5.22
N ASN A 30 14.70 0.35 -5.06
CA ASN A 30 14.95 1.66 -4.48
C ASN A 30 14.20 1.87 -3.15
N LEU A 31 13.71 0.79 -2.52
CA LEU A 31 13.00 0.92 -1.23
C LEU A 31 13.90 1.46 -0.12
N ASP A 32 15.21 1.23 -0.21
CA ASP A 32 16.22 1.82 0.67
C ASP A 32 16.29 3.34 0.58
N VAL A 33 15.84 3.94 -0.52
CA VAL A 33 15.72 5.40 -0.69
C VAL A 33 14.29 5.88 -0.44
N ILE A 34 13.29 5.16 -0.95
CA ILE A 34 11.88 5.56 -0.88
C ILE A 34 11.37 5.56 0.57
N ILE A 35 11.75 4.56 1.37
CA ILE A 35 11.28 4.45 2.76
C ILE A 35 11.83 5.60 3.61
N PRO A 36 13.14 5.90 3.68
CA PRO A 36 13.64 7.05 4.43
C PRO A 36 13.06 8.38 3.93
N TRP A 37 12.90 8.55 2.62
CA TRP A 37 12.27 9.74 2.05
C TRP A 37 10.82 9.89 2.54
N THR A 38 10.04 8.81 2.54
CA THR A 38 8.65 8.83 3.03
C THR A 38 8.58 9.03 4.55
N LEU A 39 9.52 8.46 5.31
CA LEU A 39 9.59 8.66 6.76
C LEU A 39 9.96 10.10 7.12
N SER A 40 10.74 10.79 6.28
CA SER A 40 11.11 12.20 6.52
C SER A 40 9.93 13.17 6.49
N ASP A 41 8.76 12.77 5.95
CA ASP A 41 7.52 13.54 6.06
C ASP A 41 6.98 13.60 7.51
N TYR A 42 7.47 12.74 8.41
CA TYR A 42 6.99 12.59 9.78
C TYR A 42 8.08 12.56 10.86
N LEU A 43 9.30 12.12 10.50
CA LEU A 43 10.39 11.87 11.43
C LEU A 43 11.63 12.68 10.99
N ASP A 44 11.95 13.76 11.71
CA ASP A 44 13.18 14.51 11.45
C ASP A 44 14.40 13.81 12.08
N MET A 45 14.86 12.74 11.43
CA MET A 45 15.99 11.95 11.90
C MET A 45 17.31 12.70 11.72
N ASN A 46 18.15 12.69 12.77
CA ASN A 46 19.53 13.17 12.68
C ASN A 46 20.42 12.22 11.87
N SER A 47 21.65 12.62 11.57
CA SER A 47 22.57 11.85 10.72
C SER A 47 22.87 10.45 11.27
N GLU A 48 23.00 10.30 12.59
CA GLU A 48 23.27 9.01 13.23
C GLU A 48 22.06 8.06 13.10
N GLN A 49 20.86 8.57 13.38
CA GLN A 49 19.61 7.80 13.22
C GLN A 49 19.38 7.39 11.76
N LYS A 50 19.71 8.25 10.79
CA LYS A 50 19.65 7.94 9.35
C LYS A 50 20.62 6.81 8.98
N SER A 51 21.89 6.92 9.38
CA SER A 51 22.88 5.86 9.12
C SER A 51 22.51 4.53 9.79
N TRP A 52 21.96 4.59 11.00
CA TRP A 52 21.44 3.41 11.69
C TRP A 52 20.25 2.79 10.93
N LEU A 53 19.30 3.61 10.47
CA LEU A 53 18.13 3.15 9.72
C LEU A 53 18.54 2.51 8.39
N ASP A 54 19.52 3.07 7.68
CA ASP A 54 19.99 2.52 6.40
C ASP A 54 20.50 1.08 6.54
N VAL A 55 21.25 0.80 7.61
CA VAL A 55 21.75 -0.57 7.90
C VAL A 55 20.60 -1.50 8.24
N ARG A 56 19.69 -1.07 9.13
CA ARG A 56 18.52 -1.88 9.52
C ARG A 56 17.58 -2.14 8.36
N LEU A 57 17.36 -1.15 7.51
CA LEU A 57 16.47 -1.27 6.38
C LEU A 57 17.00 -2.28 5.35
N LYS A 58 18.31 -2.31 5.11
CA LYS A 58 18.92 -3.35 4.26
C LYS A 58 18.68 -4.76 4.81
N GLN A 59 18.73 -4.94 6.13
CA GLN A 59 18.42 -6.21 6.79
C GLN A 59 16.95 -6.59 6.57
N HIS A 60 16.03 -5.66 6.83
CA HIS A 60 14.58 -5.86 6.63
C HIS A 60 14.22 -6.15 5.17
N LEU A 61 14.82 -5.46 4.21
CA LEU A 61 14.59 -5.69 2.78
C LEU A 61 15.15 -7.04 2.32
N SER A 62 16.30 -7.46 2.87
CA SER A 62 16.86 -8.80 2.62
C SER A 62 15.95 -9.90 3.18
N TRP A 63 15.48 -9.75 4.42
CA TRP A 63 14.50 -10.66 5.04
C TRP A 63 13.20 -10.70 4.25
N HIS A 64 12.65 -9.55 3.88
CA HIS A 64 11.39 -9.49 3.12
C HIS A 64 11.55 -10.18 1.76
N CYS A 65 12.69 -9.99 1.12
CA CYS A 65 12.98 -10.66 -0.13
C CYS A 65 13.07 -12.18 0.02
N SER A 66 13.80 -12.69 1.03
CA SER A 66 14.03 -14.12 1.21
C SER A 66 12.83 -14.89 1.75
N THR A 67 11.96 -14.23 2.52
CA THR A 67 10.88 -14.91 3.25
C THR A 67 9.49 -14.54 2.78
N GLN A 68 9.26 -13.29 2.39
CA GLN A 68 7.89 -12.81 2.09
C GLN A 68 7.59 -12.82 0.59
N LEU A 69 8.53 -12.43 -0.28
CA LEU A 69 8.31 -12.46 -1.73
C LEU A 69 7.96 -13.85 -2.29
N PRO A 70 8.56 -14.98 -1.84
CA PRO A 70 8.14 -16.31 -2.28
C PRO A 70 6.67 -16.63 -1.95
N GLU A 71 6.19 -16.17 -0.79
CA GLU A 71 4.77 -16.30 -0.41
C GLU A 71 3.89 -15.44 -1.33
N TYR A 72 4.34 -14.25 -1.74
CA TYR A 72 3.59 -13.38 -2.65
C TYR A 72 3.51 -13.98 -4.06
N LEU A 73 4.56 -14.65 -4.53
CA LEU A 73 4.52 -15.40 -5.78
C LEU A 73 3.46 -16.51 -5.70
N THR A 74 3.43 -17.28 -4.61
CA THR A 74 2.41 -18.31 -4.37
C THR A 74 1.00 -17.70 -4.33
N TRP A 75 0.84 -16.53 -3.73
CA TRP A 75 -0.44 -15.81 -3.70
C TRP A 75 -0.87 -15.34 -5.11
N LEU A 76 0.07 -14.87 -5.93
CA LEU A 76 -0.18 -14.51 -7.32
C LEU A 76 -0.54 -15.73 -8.18
N ASP A 77 0.06 -16.91 -7.94
CA ASP A 77 -0.33 -18.17 -8.60
C ASP A 77 -1.80 -18.50 -8.34
N LYS A 78 -2.23 -18.42 -7.07
CA LYS A 78 -3.63 -18.66 -6.69
C LYS A 78 -4.59 -17.68 -7.38
N LEU A 79 -4.21 -16.41 -7.52
CA LEU A 79 -5.02 -15.44 -8.26
C LEU A 79 -5.07 -15.74 -9.75
N GLU A 80 -3.94 -16.12 -10.35
CA GLU A 80 -3.86 -16.50 -11.75
C GLU A 80 -4.79 -17.69 -12.05
N ASP A 81 -4.75 -18.72 -11.20
CA ASP A 81 -5.59 -19.90 -11.32
C ASP A 81 -7.08 -19.57 -11.19
N MET A 82 -7.46 -18.70 -10.25
CA MET A 82 -8.84 -18.22 -10.12
C MET A 82 -9.33 -17.56 -11.42
N VAL A 83 -8.49 -16.77 -12.09
CA VAL A 83 -8.86 -16.11 -13.35
C VAL A 83 -8.90 -17.10 -14.51
N LYS A 84 -7.92 -18.02 -14.62
CA LYS A 84 -7.86 -19.04 -15.68
C LYS A 84 -9.04 -19.99 -15.67
N THR A 85 -9.51 -20.35 -14.47
CA THR A 85 -10.59 -21.33 -14.27
C THR A 85 -11.98 -20.68 -14.19
N ASP A 86 -12.07 -19.36 -14.34
CA ASP A 86 -13.30 -18.57 -14.16
C ASP A 86 -13.94 -18.78 -12.77
N GLN A 87 -13.10 -18.91 -11.74
CA GLN A 87 -13.47 -19.13 -10.34
C GLN A 87 -13.11 -17.93 -9.46
N VAL A 88 -13.32 -16.71 -9.96
CA VAL A 88 -13.19 -15.48 -9.15
C VAL A 88 -14.44 -15.31 -8.30
N THR A 89 -14.51 -16.07 -7.20
CA THR A 89 -15.63 -16.08 -6.26
C THR A 89 -15.37 -15.17 -5.06
N TYR A 90 -16.45 -14.86 -4.33
CA TYR A 90 -16.36 -14.06 -3.11
C TYR A 90 -15.48 -14.75 -2.05
N GLU A 91 -15.72 -16.03 -1.79
CA GLU A 91 -15.01 -16.82 -0.78
C GLU A 91 -13.52 -16.97 -1.16
N GLY A 92 -13.24 -17.14 -2.46
CA GLY A 92 -11.88 -17.20 -2.98
C GLY A 92 -11.12 -15.89 -2.72
N LEU A 93 -11.72 -14.74 -3.05
CA LEU A 93 -11.11 -13.43 -2.82
C LEU A 93 -11.03 -13.06 -1.35
N GLU A 94 -12.00 -13.48 -0.53
CA GLU A 94 -11.95 -13.31 0.93
C GLU A 94 -10.76 -14.08 1.53
N ALA A 95 -10.52 -15.32 1.07
CA ALA A 95 -9.34 -16.08 1.48
C ALA A 95 -8.04 -15.38 1.06
N ARG A 96 -7.94 -14.88 -0.18
CA ARG A 96 -6.78 -14.09 -0.64
C ARG A 96 -6.59 -12.81 0.17
N THR A 97 -7.68 -12.18 0.60
CA THR A 97 -7.65 -10.97 1.43
C THR A 97 -7.11 -11.27 2.83
N ARG A 98 -7.49 -12.40 3.44
CA ARG A 98 -6.91 -12.86 4.73
C ARG A 98 -5.42 -13.14 4.63
N GLU A 99 -4.98 -13.87 3.59
CA GLU A 99 -3.55 -14.15 3.36
C GLU A 99 -2.74 -12.85 3.23
N ALA A 100 -3.28 -11.82 2.55
CA ALA A 100 -2.63 -10.52 2.46
C ALA A 100 -2.54 -9.77 3.81
N LYS A 101 -3.56 -9.90 4.68
CA LYS A 101 -3.52 -9.34 6.05
C LYS A 101 -2.46 -10.03 6.91
N GLU A 102 -2.33 -11.35 6.79
CA GLU A 102 -1.31 -12.13 7.50
C GLU A 102 0.10 -11.73 7.06
N ALA A 103 0.33 -11.52 5.76
CA ALA A 103 1.60 -11.00 5.24
C ALA A 103 1.94 -9.62 5.83
N ILE A 104 0.97 -8.70 5.91
CA ILE A 104 1.15 -7.39 6.55
C ILE A 104 1.49 -7.53 8.04
N ALA A 105 0.85 -8.48 8.74
CA ALA A 105 1.12 -8.74 10.15
C ALA A 105 2.55 -9.26 10.38
N LYS A 106 3.06 -10.15 9.49
CA LYS A 106 4.46 -10.61 9.53
C LYS A 106 5.44 -9.44 9.39
N ILE A 107 5.22 -8.55 8.42
CA ILE A 107 6.05 -7.34 8.25
C ILE A 107 6.00 -6.47 9.51
N SER A 108 4.79 -6.19 10.02
CA SER A 108 4.63 -5.35 11.22
C SER A 108 5.43 -5.90 12.40
N LYS A 109 5.37 -7.21 12.62
CA LYS A 109 6.15 -7.90 13.68
C LYS A 109 7.66 -7.78 13.45
N GLU A 110 8.13 -8.01 12.23
CA GLU A 110 9.55 -7.95 11.89
C GLU A 110 10.15 -6.56 12.13
N ILE A 111 9.45 -5.49 11.70
CA ILE A 111 9.99 -4.12 11.81
C ILE A 111 9.83 -3.52 13.20
N THR A 112 8.94 -4.07 14.05
CA THR A 112 8.60 -3.47 15.35
C THR A 112 9.81 -3.24 16.25
N PRO A 113 10.75 -4.20 16.43
CA PRO A 113 11.93 -3.97 17.26
C PRO A 113 12.77 -2.78 16.79
N SER A 114 12.94 -2.61 15.47
CA SER A 114 13.63 -1.44 14.91
C SER A 114 12.84 -0.15 15.11
N ALA A 115 11.52 -0.17 14.96
CA ALA A 115 10.69 1.00 15.25
C ALA A 115 10.81 1.43 16.73
N VAL A 116 10.80 0.47 17.67
CA VAL A 116 11.01 0.73 19.10
C VAL A 116 12.40 1.33 19.36
N GLU A 117 13.46 0.72 18.82
CA GLU A 117 14.84 1.22 18.97
C GLU A 117 14.97 2.65 18.44
N LEU A 118 14.44 2.94 17.24
CA LEU A 118 14.47 4.28 16.66
C LEU A 118 13.71 5.29 17.52
N LEU A 119 12.45 5.00 17.86
CA LEU A 119 11.57 5.94 18.56
C LEU A 119 12.02 6.20 20.01
N SER A 120 12.65 5.23 20.67
CA SER A 120 13.22 5.41 22.01
C SER A 120 14.39 6.39 22.05
N ARG A 121 15.07 6.60 20.92
CA ARG A 121 16.20 7.53 20.77
C ARG A 121 15.79 8.94 20.38
N PHE A 122 14.49 9.22 20.28
CA PHE A 122 14.03 10.56 19.93
C PHE A 122 14.32 11.52 21.07
N ASP A 123 14.71 12.75 20.76
CA ASP A 123 14.69 13.85 21.73
C ASP A 123 13.30 14.53 21.75
N ASP A 124 13.09 15.45 22.69
CA ASP A 124 11.78 16.11 22.83
C ASP A 124 11.43 17.00 21.63
N LYS A 125 12.44 17.56 20.96
CA LYS A 125 12.25 18.37 19.75
C LYS A 125 11.72 17.49 18.61
N GLN A 126 12.31 16.31 18.41
CA GLN A 126 11.85 15.35 17.39
C GLN A 126 10.42 14.87 17.66
N VAL A 127 10.02 14.70 18.92
CA VAL A 127 8.64 14.36 19.27
C VAL A 127 7.67 15.51 18.96
N GLN A 128 8.08 16.76 19.20
CA GLN A 128 7.29 17.92 18.82
C GLN A 128 7.14 18.05 17.28
N GLU A 129 8.22 17.86 16.52
CA GLU A 129 8.19 17.91 15.05
C GLU A 129 7.30 16.81 14.45
N MET A 130 7.28 15.62 15.07
CA MET A 130 6.35 14.55 14.72
C MET A 130 4.88 14.98 14.94
N GLN A 131 4.58 15.63 16.07
CA GLN A 131 3.24 16.14 16.36
C GLN A 131 2.79 17.16 15.31
N GLU A 132 3.66 18.11 14.94
CA GLU A 132 3.39 19.11 13.91
C GLU A 132 3.15 18.47 12.54
N SER A 133 3.95 17.46 12.19
CA SER A 133 3.83 16.69 10.97
C SER A 133 2.50 15.91 10.90
N PHE A 134 2.07 15.29 12.00
CA PHE A 134 0.76 14.64 12.09
C PHE A 134 -0.39 15.65 11.94
N ALA A 135 -0.32 16.80 12.60
CA ALA A 135 -1.34 17.84 12.48
C ALA A 135 -1.44 18.40 11.05
N LYS A 136 -0.30 18.53 10.35
CA LYS A 136 -0.26 18.95 8.94
C LYS A 136 -0.86 17.89 8.00
N ASP A 137 -0.50 16.62 8.17
CA ASP A 137 -1.07 15.51 7.38
C ASP A 137 -2.59 15.37 7.60
N GLN A 138 -3.05 15.54 8.84
CA GLN A 138 -4.47 15.53 9.18
C GLN A 138 -5.23 16.59 8.38
N ARG A 139 -4.84 17.88 8.50
CA ARG A 139 -5.49 18.98 7.76
C ARG A 139 -5.48 18.74 6.25
N LYS A 140 -4.35 18.27 5.70
CA LYS A 140 -4.25 17.94 4.27
C LYS A 140 -5.28 16.88 3.84
N ARG A 141 -5.54 15.87 4.69
CA ARG A 141 -6.50 14.79 4.39
C ARG A 141 -7.93 15.23 4.58
N GLU A 142 -8.24 16.00 5.62
CA GLU A 142 -9.57 16.58 5.84
C GLU A 142 -9.98 17.43 4.64
N ASN A 143 -9.13 18.36 4.20
CA ASN A 143 -9.40 19.21 3.06
C ASN A 143 -9.57 18.41 1.76
N LYS A 144 -8.77 17.35 1.59
CA LYS A 144 -8.82 16.54 0.37
C LYS A 144 -10.01 15.61 0.32
N TYR A 145 -10.43 15.03 1.45
CA TYR A 145 -11.35 13.89 1.46
C TYR A 145 -12.65 14.09 2.25
N LEU A 146 -12.77 15.13 3.09
CA LEU A 146 -13.96 15.39 3.93
C LEU A 146 -14.64 16.72 3.69
N GLU A 147 -13.88 17.80 3.46
CA GLU A 147 -14.47 19.14 3.34
C GLU A 147 -15.37 19.30 2.11
N GLN A 148 -15.28 18.37 1.15
CA GLN A 148 -16.12 18.35 -0.03
C GLN A 148 -17.50 17.70 0.25
N PRO A 149 -18.58 18.11 -0.43
CA PRO A 149 -19.88 17.46 -0.33
C PRO A 149 -19.81 15.95 -0.60
N LEU A 150 -20.68 15.18 0.06
CA LEU A 150 -20.66 13.71 0.00
C LEU A 150 -20.74 13.18 -1.44
N GLU A 151 -21.55 13.82 -2.30
CA GLU A 151 -21.70 13.45 -3.70
C GLU A 151 -20.35 13.53 -4.44
N ARG A 152 -19.55 14.56 -4.13
CA ARG A 152 -18.22 14.73 -4.71
C ARG A 152 -17.23 13.71 -4.15
N GLN A 153 -17.30 13.41 -2.84
CA GLN A 153 -16.49 12.34 -2.24
C GLN A 153 -16.76 10.98 -2.91
N VAL A 154 -18.02 10.66 -3.16
CA VAL A 154 -18.46 9.45 -3.87
C VAL A 154 -17.96 9.43 -5.31
N ALA A 155 -18.08 10.52 -6.05
CA ALA A 155 -17.56 10.61 -7.42
C ALA A 155 -16.04 10.42 -7.49
N GLU A 156 -15.28 11.10 -6.61
CA GLU A 156 -13.82 10.97 -6.57
C GLU A 156 -13.37 9.56 -6.13
N ARG A 157 -14.11 8.90 -5.22
CA ARG A 157 -13.83 7.51 -4.82
C ARG A 157 -14.05 6.56 -6.00
N ALA A 158 -15.11 6.75 -6.80
CA ALA A 158 -15.35 5.97 -8.01
C ALA A 158 -14.25 6.18 -9.05
N ASP A 159 -13.83 7.42 -9.32
CA ASP A 159 -12.73 7.75 -10.24
C ASP A 159 -11.42 7.09 -9.81
N ARG A 160 -11.07 7.15 -8.52
CA ARG A 160 -9.87 6.48 -7.99
C ARG A 160 -9.92 4.97 -8.20
N MET A 161 -11.08 4.34 -8.02
CA MET A 161 -11.24 2.90 -8.26
C MET A 161 -11.13 2.56 -9.75
N GLN A 162 -11.72 3.36 -10.65
CA GLN A 162 -11.56 3.19 -12.09
C GLN A 162 -10.10 3.28 -12.52
N LYS A 163 -9.37 4.29 -12.01
CA LYS A 163 -7.92 4.46 -12.25
C LYS A 163 -7.10 3.30 -11.67
N ARG A 164 -7.53 2.70 -10.55
CA ARG A 164 -6.88 1.53 -9.96
C ARG A 164 -7.10 0.27 -10.80
N LEU A 165 -8.28 0.05 -11.36
CA LEU A 165 -8.61 -1.15 -12.14
C LEU A 165 -8.07 -1.10 -13.57
N THR A 166 -8.01 0.10 -14.18
CA THR A 166 -7.63 0.26 -15.60
C THR A 166 -6.26 -0.36 -15.96
N PRO A 167 -5.18 -0.20 -15.17
CA PRO A 167 -3.91 -0.86 -15.45
C PRO A 167 -3.94 -2.38 -15.40
N TRP A 168 -4.93 -2.98 -14.71
CA TRP A 168 -5.07 -4.43 -14.52
C TRP A 168 -5.92 -5.06 -15.60
N ILE A 169 -7.09 -4.49 -15.88
CA ILE A 169 -8.07 -5.12 -16.78
C ILE A 169 -8.28 -4.35 -18.09
N GLY A 170 -7.60 -3.21 -18.26
CA GLY A 170 -7.77 -2.34 -19.44
C GLY A 170 -8.95 -1.37 -19.31
N LYS A 171 -9.41 -0.84 -20.45
CA LYS A 171 -10.51 0.13 -20.50
C LYS A 171 -11.80 -0.50 -19.95
N LEU A 172 -12.43 0.17 -18.99
CA LEU A 172 -13.69 -0.28 -18.38
C LEU A 172 -14.88 -0.06 -19.33
N ASN A 173 -15.75 -1.07 -19.43
CA ASN A 173 -17.04 -0.96 -20.11
C ASN A 173 -18.08 -0.20 -19.25
N GLN A 174 -19.23 0.13 -19.83
CA GLN A 174 -20.23 0.95 -19.12
C GLN A 174 -20.79 0.24 -17.88
N ALA A 175 -21.09 -1.05 -17.96
CA ALA A 175 -21.60 -1.84 -16.83
C ALA A 175 -20.61 -1.85 -15.65
N GLN A 176 -19.30 -2.01 -15.93
CA GLN A 176 -18.25 -1.94 -14.91
C GLN A 176 -18.19 -0.55 -14.25
N LYS A 177 -18.32 0.53 -15.03
CA LYS A 177 -18.33 1.90 -14.49
C LYS A 177 -19.55 2.15 -13.59
N ASP A 178 -20.73 1.73 -14.03
CA ASP A 178 -21.96 1.86 -13.26
C ASP A 178 -21.87 1.05 -11.95
N ARG A 179 -21.30 -0.15 -12.02
CA ARG A 179 -21.07 -0.99 -10.83
C ARG A 179 -20.09 -0.36 -9.83
N ILE A 180 -19.03 0.29 -10.32
CA ILE A 180 -18.08 1.05 -9.49
C ILE A 180 -18.76 2.27 -8.88
N GLN A 181 -19.65 2.96 -9.60
CA GLN A 181 -20.41 4.09 -9.07
C GLN A 181 -21.35 3.64 -7.95
N ALA A 182 -22.06 2.53 -8.14
CA ALA A 182 -22.93 1.94 -7.12
C ALA A 182 -22.14 1.49 -5.87
N TRP A 183 -20.98 0.85 -6.06
CA TRP A 183 -20.05 0.52 -4.97
C TRP A 183 -19.61 1.78 -4.21
N SER A 184 -19.25 2.84 -4.95
CA SER A 184 -18.76 4.05 -4.31
C SER A 184 -19.85 4.72 -3.47
N ALA A 185 -21.08 4.75 -3.98
CA ALA A 185 -22.23 5.31 -3.28
C ALA A 185 -22.60 4.49 -2.04
N SER A 186 -22.53 3.16 -2.10
CA SER A 186 -22.89 2.28 -0.98
C SER A 186 -21.98 2.43 0.25
N LEU A 187 -20.79 3.02 0.09
CA LEU A 187 -19.85 3.28 1.18
C LEU A 187 -20.14 4.58 1.94
N GLY A 188 -21.01 5.46 1.44
CA GLY A 188 -21.42 6.69 2.12
C GLY A 188 -20.25 7.51 2.68
N GLU A 189 -20.37 7.92 3.94
CA GLU A 189 -19.43 8.78 4.69
C GLU A 189 -18.17 8.05 5.20
N GLN A 190 -17.78 6.91 4.60
CA GLN A 190 -16.61 6.13 5.01
C GLN A 190 -15.33 6.97 5.23
N ASN A 191 -15.13 8.04 4.45
CA ASN A 191 -13.95 8.89 4.59
C ASN A 191 -13.86 9.51 6.00
N LYS A 192 -15.00 9.90 6.59
CA LYS A 192 -15.07 10.53 7.92
C LYS A 192 -14.59 9.55 8.98
N ALA A 193 -15.19 8.36 9.02
CA ALA A 193 -14.79 7.30 9.94
C ALA A 193 -13.30 6.93 9.78
N TRP A 194 -12.79 6.88 8.54
CA TRP A 194 -11.38 6.61 8.27
C TRP A 194 -10.44 7.69 8.81
N ILE A 195 -10.77 8.97 8.60
CA ILE A 195 -9.95 10.08 9.07
C ILE A 195 -9.99 10.20 10.58
N GLU A 196 -11.16 10.13 11.22
CA GLU A 196 -11.29 10.17 12.67
C GLU A 196 -10.50 9.05 13.34
N ASN A 197 -10.57 7.83 12.79
CA ASN A 197 -9.79 6.70 13.28
C ASN A 197 -8.28 6.90 13.11
N ARG A 198 -7.85 7.46 11.97
CA ARG A 198 -6.44 7.80 11.74
C ARG A 198 -5.95 8.83 12.77
N THR A 199 -6.72 9.87 13.04
CA THR A 199 -6.40 10.89 14.05
C THR A 199 -6.27 10.26 15.44
N ARG A 200 -7.22 9.39 15.81
CA ARG A 200 -7.14 8.63 17.08
C ARG A 200 -5.86 7.82 17.18
N TRP A 201 -5.52 7.06 16.15
CA TRP A 201 -4.29 6.25 16.13
C TRP A 201 -3.05 7.13 16.23
N GLN A 202 -2.97 8.25 15.49
CA GLN A 202 -1.85 9.19 15.57
C GLN A 202 -1.69 9.80 16.97
N ASN A 203 -2.80 10.15 17.64
CA ASN A 203 -2.76 10.67 19.00
C ASN A 203 -2.27 9.61 20.00
N LEU A 204 -2.72 8.36 19.89
CA LEU A 204 -2.25 7.25 20.73
C LEU A 204 -0.76 6.95 20.49
N PHE A 205 -0.33 6.98 19.24
CA PHE A 205 1.07 6.80 18.85
C PHE A 205 1.94 7.91 19.42
N LEU A 206 1.56 9.18 19.23
CA LEU A 206 2.27 10.33 19.76
C LEU A 206 2.35 10.29 21.29
N ALA A 207 1.24 10.01 21.98
CA ALA A 207 1.22 9.89 23.44
C ALA A 207 2.14 8.77 23.96
N THR A 208 2.31 7.70 23.17
CA THR A 208 3.24 6.61 23.49
C THR A 208 4.69 7.03 23.26
N VAL A 209 4.99 7.74 22.17
CA VAL A 209 6.34 8.28 21.90
C VAL A 209 6.72 9.39 22.90
N GLN A 210 5.77 10.19 23.38
CA GLN A 210 6.02 11.15 24.47
C GLN A 210 6.49 10.45 25.75
N GLN A 211 6.03 9.21 25.99
CA GLN A 211 6.41 8.38 27.13
C GLN A 211 7.46 7.32 26.76
N ARG A 212 8.31 7.59 25.76
CA ARG A 212 9.32 6.65 25.24
C ARG A 212 10.35 6.10 26.23
N GLN A 213 10.47 6.72 27.41
CA GLN A 213 11.34 6.26 28.50
C GLN A 213 10.63 5.33 29.50
N ALA A 214 9.32 5.10 29.33
CA ALA A 214 8.58 4.17 30.18
C ALA A 214 9.02 2.72 29.93
N SER A 215 9.03 1.91 30.99
CA SER A 215 9.46 0.50 30.90
C SER A 215 8.58 -0.37 30.00
N ASP A 216 7.33 0.04 29.78
CA ASP A 216 6.35 -0.64 28.93
C ASP A 216 6.28 -0.06 27.50
N PHE A 217 7.16 0.90 27.16
CA PHE A 217 7.17 1.55 25.85
C PHE A 217 7.26 0.56 24.66
N PRO A 218 8.19 -0.44 24.67
CA PRO A 218 8.25 -1.43 23.59
C PRO A 218 6.92 -2.16 23.36
N GLN A 219 6.24 -2.56 24.43
CA GLN A 219 4.98 -3.31 24.38
C GLN A 219 3.85 -2.44 23.82
N ARG A 220 3.80 -1.16 24.21
CA ARG A 220 2.79 -0.22 23.72
C ARG A 220 2.95 0.11 22.24
N ILE A 221 4.18 0.32 21.77
CA ILE A 221 4.47 0.50 20.34
C ILE A 221 4.13 -0.78 19.56
N ALA A 222 4.51 -1.96 20.08
CA ALA A 222 4.17 -3.23 19.45
C ALA A 222 2.65 -3.37 19.27
N ALA A 223 1.85 -3.11 20.31
CA ALA A 223 0.40 -3.16 20.22
C ALA A 223 -0.14 -2.19 19.15
N LEU A 224 0.35 -0.96 19.10
CA LEU A 224 -0.10 0.04 18.12
C LEU A 224 0.22 -0.34 16.67
N LEU A 225 1.29 -1.08 16.42
CA LEU A 225 1.72 -1.51 15.09
C LEU A 225 1.12 -2.87 14.69
N GLN A 226 0.98 -3.79 15.63
CA GLN A 226 0.59 -5.18 15.38
C GLN A 226 -0.91 -5.42 15.62
N ASP A 227 -1.49 -4.82 16.65
CA ASP A 227 -2.88 -5.03 17.09
C ASP A 227 -3.77 -3.82 16.78
N ARG A 228 -3.61 -3.27 15.57
CA ARG A 228 -4.22 -2.00 15.15
C ARG A 228 -5.73 -1.96 15.34
N GLU A 229 -6.40 -3.09 15.15
CA GLU A 229 -7.86 -3.19 15.27
C GLU A 229 -8.36 -2.88 16.68
N THR A 230 -7.59 -3.25 17.71
CA THR A 230 -7.92 -2.97 19.13
C THR A 230 -8.09 -1.47 19.38
N PHE A 231 -7.43 -0.63 18.59
CA PHE A 231 -7.47 0.82 18.73
C PHE A 231 -8.51 1.50 17.85
N TRP A 232 -9.23 0.74 17.02
CA TRP A 232 -10.22 1.31 16.11
C TRP A 232 -11.40 1.92 16.85
N THR A 233 -11.93 3.02 16.31
CA THR A 233 -13.25 3.51 16.74
C THR A 233 -14.34 2.49 16.35
N PRO A 234 -15.43 2.36 17.13
CA PRO A 234 -16.54 1.49 16.78
C PRO A 234 -17.11 1.78 15.37
N GLU A 235 -17.19 3.06 15.00
CA GLU A 235 -17.67 3.52 13.70
C GLU A 235 -16.75 3.06 12.57
N TYR A 236 -15.43 3.19 12.77
CA TYR A 236 -14.47 2.75 11.76
C TYR A 236 -14.40 1.24 11.63
N ARG A 237 -14.51 0.48 12.73
CA ARG A 237 -14.59 -0.99 12.66
C ARG A 237 -15.74 -1.44 11.78
N LYS A 238 -16.94 -0.89 12.01
CA LYS A 238 -18.11 -1.18 11.17
C LYS A 238 -17.89 -0.76 9.71
N ALA A 239 -17.36 0.44 9.48
CA ALA A 239 -17.09 0.95 8.14
C ALA A 239 -16.03 0.12 7.40
N TYR A 240 -14.99 -0.35 8.10
CA TYR A 240 -13.93 -1.19 7.56
C TYR A 240 -14.49 -2.54 7.10
N ASP A 241 -15.25 -3.24 7.95
CA ASP A 241 -15.86 -4.53 7.61
C ASP A 241 -16.79 -4.40 6.40
N GLN A 242 -17.61 -3.35 6.36
CA GLN A 242 -18.49 -3.07 5.22
C GLN A 242 -17.69 -2.77 3.94
N THR A 243 -16.62 -2.00 4.05
CA THR A 243 -15.78 -1.61 2.91
C THR A 243 -15.07 -2.82 2.30
N GLU A 244 -14.51 -3.69 3.14
CA GLU A 244 -13.82 -4.89 2.67
C GLU A 244 -14.75 -5.81 1.89
N LYS A 245 -15.91 -6.13 2.47
CA LYS A 245 -16.92 -6.96 1.80
C LYS A 245 -17.38 -6.33 0.49
N ALA A 246 -17.66 -5.03 0.50
CA ALA A 246 -18.08 -4.30 -0.70
C ALA A 246 -16.98 -4.28 -1.79
N ALA A 247 -15.70 -4.16 -1.40
CA ALA A 247 -14.58 -4.22 -2.32
C ALA A 247 -14.42 -5.62 -2.93
N ILE A 248 -14.52 -6.68 -2.13
CA ILE A 248 -14.50 -8.06 -2.63
C ILE A 248 -15.64 -8.27 -3.64
N SER A 249 -16.88 -7.94 -3.27
CA SER A 249 -18.03 -8.05 -4.18
C SER A 249 -17.84 -7.22 -5.46
N LEU A 250 -17.27 -6.02 -5.37
CA LEU A 250 -16.96 -5.23 -6.56
C LEU A 250 -16.01 -5.96 -7.51
N ILE A 251 -14.94 -6.57 -7.00
CA ILE A 251 -13.97 -7.28 -7.84
C ILE A 251 -14.60 -8.52 -8.48
N VAL A 252 -15.43 -9.27 -7.74
CA VAL A 252 -16.21 -10.39 -8.31
C VAL A 252 -17.06 -9.90 -9.47
N ASP A 253 -17.88 -8.86 -9.26
CA ASP A 253 -18.80 -8.36 -10.27
C ASP A 253 -18.08 -7.78 -11.50
N VAL A 254 -17.02 -6.99 -11.28
CA VAL A 254 -16.21 -6.42 -12.37
C VAL A 254 -15.55 -7.50 -13.21
N THR A 255 -15.11 -8.59 -12.57
CA THR A 255 -14.49 -9.74 -13.26
C THR A 255 -15.55 -10.57 -13.99
N ALA A 256 -16.73 -10.76 -13.43
CA ALA A 256 -17.85 -11.41 -14.11
C ALA A 256 -18.32 -10.61 -15.34
N MET A 257 -18.29 -9.27 -15.27
CA MET A 257 -18.62 -8.35 -16.37
C MET A 257 -17.48 -8.14 -17.37
N SER A 258 -16.36 -8.86 -17.23
CA SER A 258 -15.18 -8.64 -18.06
C SER A 258 -15.24 -9.35 -19.42
N THR A 259 -14.64 -8.74 -20.44
CA THR A 259 -14.50 -9.38 -21.77
C THR A 259 -13.31 -10.35 -21.80
N PRO A 260 -13.23 -11.27 -22.78
CA PRO A 260 -12.06 -12.13 -22.95
C PRO A 260 -10.73 -11.36 -23.03
N GLU A 261 -10.72 -10.20 -23.69
CA GLU A 261 -9.54 -9.33 -23.79
C GLU A 261 -9.15 -8.73 -22.43
N GLN A 262 -10.13 -8.33 -21.63
CA GLN A 262 -9.88 -7.82 -20.26
C GLN A 262 -9.35 -8.94 -19.36
N ARG A 263 -9.86 -10.17 -19.47
CA ARG A 263 -9.35 -11.35 -18.75
C ARG A 263 -7.91 -11.69 -19.16
N ALA A 264 -7.62 -11.68 -20.46
CA ALA A 264 -6.27 -11.87 -20.97
C ALA A 264 -5.31 -10.79 -20.48
N LYS A 265 -5.76 -9.53 -20.42
CA LYS A 265 -4.98 -8.42 -19.85
C LYS A 265 -4.71 -8.64 -18.37
N LEU A 266 -5.71 -9.06 -17.58
CA LEU A 266 -5.54 -9.38 -16.16
C LEU A 266 -4.47 -10.46 -15.95
N LEU A 267 -4.55 -11.56 -16.69
CA LEU A 267 -3.57 -12.64 -16.64
C LEU A 267 -2.17 -12.15 -17.02
N SER A 268 -2.05 -11.35 -18.09
CA SER A 268 -0.78 -10.73 -18.48
C SER A 268 -0.21 -9.84 -17.37
N ARG A 269 -1.04 -9.05 -16.67
CA ARG A 269 -0.57 -8.19 -15.58
C ARG A 269 -0.17 -8.96 -14.32
N ILE A 270 -0.83 -10.09 -14.03
CA ILE A 270 -0.39 -11.01 -12.97
C ILE A 270 0.97 -11.60 -13.34
N ALA A 271 1.14 -12.07 -14.58
CA ALA A 271 2.41 -12.59 -15.07
C ALA A 271 3.54 -11.53 -15.05
N ASP A 272 3.24 -10.28 -15.46
CA ASP A 272 4.18 -9.15 -15.37
C ASP A 272 4.62 -8.92 -13.92
N MET A 273 3.69 -8.92 -12.96
CA MET A 273 3.99 -8.75 -11.53
C MET A 273 4.87 -9.88 -11.00
N ARG A 274 4.55 -11.12 -11.36
CA ARG A 274 5.37 -12.30 -11.00
C ARG A 274 6.79 -12.14 -11.55
N LYS A 275 6.90 -11.75 -12.83
CA LYS A 275 8.19 -11.49 -13.47
C LYS A 275 8.95 -10.40 -12.74
N ASP A 276 8.32 -9.26 -12.44
CA ASP A 276 8.94 -8.14 -11.72
C ASP A 276 9.54 -8.58 -10.38
N PHE A 277 8.87 -9.48 -9.63
CA PHE A 277 9.43 -10.05 -8.40
C PHE A 277 10.54 -11.07 -8.66
N THR A 278 10.33 -12.06 -9.53
CA THR A 278 11.36 -13.08 -9.83
C THR A 278 12.63 -12.49 -10.46
N ASP A 279 12.54 -11.31 -11.07
CA ASP A 279 13.68 -10.60 -11.63
C ASP A 279 14.49 -9.81 -10.61
N LEU A 280 14.09 -9.80 -9.34
CA LEU A 280 14.86 -9.19 -8.25
C LEU A 280 16.08 -10.05 -7.92
N ASP A 281 17.25 -9.39 -7.87
CA ASP A 281 18.54 -10.07 -7.66
C ASP A 281 18.59 -10.85 -6.34
N CYS A 282 17.86 -10.38 -5.32
CA CYS A 282 17.80 -11.02 -4.01
C CYS A 282 17.01 -12.34 -3.99
N LEU A 283 16.16 -12.60 -4.99
CA LEU A 283 15.54 -13.92 -5.21
C LEU A 283 16.40 -14.79 -6.15
N LYS A 284 17.06 -14.19 -7.14
CA LYS A 284 17.97 -14.90 -8.05
C LYS A 284 19.19 -15.47 -7.32
N SER A 285 19.69 -14.79 -6.29
CA SER A 285 20.84 -15.25 -5.50
C SER A 285 20.53 -16.40 -4.54
N GLN A 286 19.27 -16.81 -4.43
CA GLN A 286 18.80 -17.89 -3.55
C GLN A 286 18.37 -19.15 -4.31
N GLN A 287 18.38 -19.10 -5.64
CA GLN A 287 18.16 -20.24 -6.55
C GLN A 287 19.50 -20.82 -7.00
#